data_AF-A0A7V3C5M0-F1
#
_entry.id   AF-A0A7V3C5M0-F1
#
_cell.length_a   1.000
_cell.length_b   1.000
_cell.length_c   1.000
_cell.angle_alpha   90.00
_cell.angle_beta   90.00
_cell.angle_gamma   90.00
#
_symmetry.space_group_name_H-M   'P 1'
#
loop_
_entity.id
_entity.type
_entity.pdbx_description
1 polymer ?
#
loop_
_entity_poly.entity_id
_entity_poly.type
_entity_poly.pdbx_seq_one_letter_code
_entity_poly.pdbx_strand_id
1 'polypeptide(L)'
;MLCSEFLKDFERWMDGERTPASAVHLEECAKCRQLTAELGAIALAGVRLAEEIPEPPERVWTALRAQLVSEGIIQQRGWREWWAERSATFPRPALAGAYAAVILCAVVLSRVPTAPVQEPVALGGLQSPVVALQPQFGRVEQKQVASVHGRNPAVIAKCREGLEIVDNFIALCEKTVREDPRNQVAREYLYSAYQQKAELLATMTEQGTGGTR
;
A
#
# COMPACT_ATOMS: atom_id res chain seq x y z
N MET A 1 -15.81 32.89 27.24
CA MET A 1 -15.33 32.44 25.91
C MET A 1 -16.51 32.21 24.99
N LEU A 2 -16.30 32.39 23.68
CA LEU A 2 -17.31 32.18 22.65
C LEU A 2 -17.44 30.69 22.29
N CYS A 3 -18.58 30.29 21.73
CA CYS A 3 -18.80 28.90 21.29
C CYS A 3 -17.75 28.45 20.25
N SER A 4 -17.32 29.35 19.36
CA SER A 4 -16.30 29.04 18.35
C SER A 4 -14.91 28.81 18.95
N GLU A 5 -14.60 29.45 20.07
CA GLU A 5 -13.36 29.22 20.82
C GLU A 5 -13.44 27.87 21.53
N PHE A 6 -14.59 27.55 22.14
CA PHE A 6 -14.80 26.22 22.73
C PHE A 6 -14.62 25.10 21.72
N LEU A 7 -15.21 25.24 20.53
CA LEU A 7 -15.12 24.21 19.49
C LEU A 7 -13.68 23.99 18.99
N LYS A 8 -12.80 25.00 19.07
CA LYS A 8 -11.37 24.84 18.76
C LYS A 8 -10.63 24.09 19.86
N ASP A 9 -10.99 24.33 21.12
CA ASP A 9 -10.43 23.64 22.29
C ASP A 9 -11.14 22.31 22.62
N PHE A 10 -12.13 21.91 21.81
CA PHE A 10 -13.00 20.77 22.10
C PHE A 10 -12.27 19.43 22.08
N GLU A 11 -11.32 19.22 21.16
CA GLU A 11 -10.53 17.99 21.07
C GLU A 11 -9.72 17.78 22.35
N ARG A 12 -8.97 18.81 22.78
CA ARG A 12 -8.24 18.81 24.05
C ARG A 12 -9.15 18.55 25.25
N TRP A 13 -10.34 19.15 25.24
CA TRP A 13 -11.35 18.85 26.24
C TRP A 13 -11.72 17.35 26.22
N MET A 14 -12.03 16.76 25.08
CA MET A 14 -12.37 15.33 24.98
C MET A 14 -11.23 14.41 25.43
N ASP A 15 -9.98 14.78 25.16
CA ASP A 15 -8.78 14.03 25.58
C ASP A 15 -8.48 14.14 27.10
N GLY A 16 -9.22 14.98 27.83
CA GLY A 16 -9.15 15.10 29.28
C GLY A 16 -8.51 16.39 29.79
N GLU A 17 -8.03 17.28 28.91
CA GLU A 17 -7.51 18.59 29.30
C GLU A 17 -8.67 19.56 29.59
N ARG A 18 -9.04 19.66 30.87
CA ARG A 18 -10.13 20.52 31.35
C ARG A 18 -9.60 21.92 31.68
N THR A 19 -9.66 22.85 30.73
CA THR A 19 -9.35 24.26 31.03
C THR A 19 -10.50 24.91 31.82
N PRO A 20 -10.21 25.84 32.75
CA PRO A 20 -11.25 26.50 33.54
C PRO A 20 -12.20 27.33 32.66
N ALA A 21 -11.70 27.92 31.58
CA ALA A 21 -12.52 28.67 30.63
C ALA A 21 -13.58 27.76 29.98
N SER A 22 -13.19 26.57 29.52
CA SER A 22 -14.10 25.59 28.90
C SER A 22 -15.14 25.07 29.88
N ALA A 23 -14.77 24.85 31.14
CA ALA A 23 -15.71 24.45 32.19
C ALA A 23 -16.80 25.52 32.42
N VAL A 24 -16.40 26.79 32.58
CA VAL A 24 -17.34 27.91 32.73
C VAL A 24 -18.27 28.03 31.53
N HIS A 25 -17.74 27.88 30.31
CA HIS A 25 -18.57 27.94 29.10
C HIS A 25 -19.64 26.84 29.05
N LEU A 26 -19.31 25.63 29.49
CA LEU A 26 -20.28 24.52 29.51
C LEU A 26 -21.36 24.70 30.56
N GLU A 27 -21.09 25.44 31.64
CA GLU A 27 -22.12 25.84 32.59
C GLU A 27 -23.11 26.83 31.97
N GLU A 28 -22.62 27.77 31.16
CA GLU A 28 -23.41 28.84 30.54
C GLU A 28 -24.12 28.43 29.23
N CYS A 29 -23.53 27.52 28.44
CA CYS A 29 -24.01 27.19 27.09
C CYS A 29 -24.66 25.81 27.02
N ALA A 30 -26.00 25.77 26.96
CA ALA A 30 -26.75 24.52 26.84
C ALA A 30 -26.40 23.70 25.58
N LYS A 31 -26.14 24.36 24.44
CA LYS A 31 -25.83 23.66 23.17
C LYS A 31 -24.49 22.92 23.24
N CYS A 32 -23.44 23.58 23.73
CA CYS A 32 -22.12 22.98 23.86
C CYS A 32 -22.13 21.86 24.92
N ARG A 33 -22.89 22.04 26.01
CA ARG A 33 -23.11 21.00 27.01
C ARG A 33 -23.77 19.75 26.42
N GLN A 34 -24.84 19.94 25.65
CA GLN A 34 -25.51 18.83 24.97
C GLN A 34 -24.57 18.10 24.00
N LEU A 35 -23.84 18.84 23.15
CA LEU A 35 -22.86 18.26 22.23
C LEU A 35 -21.80 17.41 22.96
N THR A 36 -21.24 17.95 24.05
CA THR A 36 -20.23 17.21 24.84
C THR A 36 -20.81 15.96 25.50
N ALA A 37 -22.08 16.01 25.94
CA ALA A 37 -22.75 14.86 26.53
C ALA A 37 -23.03 13.77 25.48
N GLU A 38 -23.49 14.15 24.29
CA GLU A 38 -23.74 13.23 23.18
C GLU A 38 -22.45 12.52 22.72
N LEU A 39 -21.38 13.29 22.51
CA LEU A 39 -20.09 12.73 22.10
C LEU A 39 -19.47 11.88 23.23
N GLY A 40 -19.63 12.28 24.49
CA GLY A 40 -19.26 11.47 25.65
C GLY A 40 -20.02 10.14 25.72
N ALA A 41 -21.32 10.15 25.38
CA ALA A 41 -22.12 8.92 25.32
C ALA A 41 -21.65 7.97 24.21
N ILE A 42 -21.28 8.51 23.03
CA ILE A 42 -20.69 7.73 21.93
C ILE A 42 -19.34 7.14 22.36
N ALA A 43 -18.47 7.92 22.99
CA ALA A 43 -17.18 7.44 23.48
C ALA A 43 -17.34 6.29 24.49
N LEU A 44 -18.27 6.42 25.45
CA LEU A 44 -18.60 5.36 26.40
C LEU A 44 -19.19 4.12 25.72
N ALA A 45 -20.01 4.30 24.68
CA ALA A 45 -20.50 3.18 23.87
C ALA A 45 -19.37 2.45 23.14
N GLY A 46 -18.38 3.19 22.60
CA GLY A 46 -17.20 2.62 21.98
C GLY A 46 -16.35 1.78 22.93
N VAL A 47 -16.14 2.25 24.16
CA VAL A 47 -15.42 1.48 25.19
C VAL A 47 -16.14 0.17 25.53
N ARG A 48 -17.46 0.21 25.72
CA ARG A 48 -18.26 -1.01 25.98
C ARG A 48 -18.19 -2.00 24.82
N LEU A 49 -18.22 -1.51 23.58
CA LEU A 49 -18.07 -2.36 22.40
C LEU A 49 -16.67 -3.00 22.35
N ALA A 50 -15.63 -2.27 22.76
CA ALA A 50 -14.28 -2.80 22.84
C ALA A 50 -14.13 -3.89 23.91
N GLU A 51 -14.92 -3.87 24.99
CA GLU A 51 -14.97 -4.95 25.98
C GLU A 51 -15.66 -6.21 25.43
N GLU A 52 -16.67 -6.04 24.56
CA GLU A 52 -17.40 -7.15 23.94
C GLU A 52 -16.60 -7.83 22.82
N ILE A 53 -15.82 -7.06 22.07
CA ILE A 53 -15.00 -7.57 20.97
C ILE A 53 -13.67 -8.07 21.54
N PRO A 54 -13.36 -9.38 21.48
CA PRO A 54 -12.09 -9.89 21.96
C PRO A 54 -10.93 -9.26 21.18
N GLU A 55 -9.87 -8.89 21.89
CA GLU A 55 -8.69 -8.29 21.27
C GLU A 55 -8.14 -9.22 20.18
N PRO A 56 -7.88 -8.70 18.96
CA PRO A 56 -7.35 -9.52 17.89
C PRO A 56 -6.01 -10.15 18.32
N PRO A 57 -5.80 -11.44 18.04
CA PRO A 57 -4.59 -12.14 18.45
C PRO A 57 -3.31 -11.45 17.93
N GLU A 58 -2.23 -11.48 18.70
CA GLU A 58 -0.96 -10.78 18.38
C GLU A 58 -0.45 -11.05 16.95
N ARG A 59 -0.62 -12.29 16.47
CA ARG A 59 -0.26 -12.69 15.09
C ARG A 59 -0.91 -11.81 14.01
N VAL A 60 -2.13 -11.33 14.25
CA VAL A 60 -2.87 -10.46 13.31
C VAL A 60 -2.17 -9.11 13.22
N TRP A 61 -1.75 -8.54 14.35
CA TRP A 61 -0.99 -7.29 14.38
C TRP A 61 0.39 -7.43 13.75
N THR A 62 1.08 -8.56 13.99
CA THR A 62 2.37 -8.84 13.33
C THR A 62 2.21 -8.98 11.83
N ALA A 63 1.19 -9.70 11.36
CA ALA A 63 0.90 -9.88 9.95
C ALA A 63 0.54 -8.55 9.28
N LEU A 64 -0.34 -7.75 9.91
CA LEU A 64 -0.72 -6.43 9.43
C LEU A 64 0.50 -5.50 9.33
N ARG A 65 1.38 -5.50 10.34
CA ARG A 65 2.62 -4.72 10.32
C ARG A 65 3.55 -5.16 9.19
N ALA A 66 3.73 -6.47 9.00
CA ALA A 66 4.55 -6.99 7.92
C ALA A 66 3.99 -6.59 6.55
N GLN A 67 2.66 -6.65 6.40
CA GLN A 67 1.95 -6.22 5.21
C GLN A 67 2.15 -4.72 4.94
N LEU A 68 1.92 -3.86 5.94
CA LEU A 68 2.10 -2.40 5.80
C LEU A 68 3.54 -1.98 5.50
N VAL A 69 4.53 -2.75 5.97
CA VAL A 69 5.94 -2.54 5.61
C VAL A 69 6.20 -2.97 4.17
N SER A 70 5.61 -4.10 3.73
CA SER A 70 5.75 -4.58 2.35
C SER A 70 5.06 -3.70 1.31
N GLU A 71 3.95 -3.07 1.70
CA GLU A 71 3.21 -2.08 0.91
C GLU A 71 3.89 -0.69 0.94
N GLY A 72 4.94 -0.52 1.74
CA GLY A 72 5.70 0.73 1.84
C GLY A 72 4.99 1.87 2.57
N ILE A 73 3.81 1.61 3.16
CA ILE A 73 3.03 2.58 3.94
C ILE A 73 3.77 2.91 5.24
N ILE A 74 4.39 1.91 5.86
CA ILE A 74 5.27 2.09 7.02
C ILE A 74 6.69 1.79 6.59
N GLN A 75 7.49 2.84 6.37
CA GLN A 75 8.93 2.68 6.25
C GLN A 75 9.53 2.43 7.63
N GLN A 76 10.18 1.27 7.84
CA GLN A 76 11.13 1.09 8.95
C GLN A 76 12.38 1.94 8.71
N ARG A 77 12.22 3.26 8.83
CA ARG A 77 13.18 4.29 8.44
C ARG A 77 14.30 4.50 9.47
N GLY A 78 14.70 3.46 10.21
CA GLY A 78 15.54 3.62 11.40
C GLY A 78 16.64 2.59 11.58
N TRP A 79 16.40 1.30 11.33
CA TRP A 79 17.39 0.28 11.65
C TRP A 79 18.27 -0.06 10.44
N ARG A 80 17.69 -0.29 9.26
CA ARG A 80 18.44 -0.68 8.04
C ARG A 80 19.35 0.43 7.52
N GLU A 81 18.90 1.68 7.54
CA GLU A 81 19.73 2.84 7.15
C GLU A 81 20.88 3.05 8.14
N TRP A 82 20.64 2.91 9.45
CA TRP A 82 21.68 2.96 10.48
C TRP A 82 22.74 1.83 10.37
N TRP A 83 22.34 0.60 10.00
CA TRP A 83 23.31 -0.47 9.72
C TRP A 83 24.02 -0.29 8.38
N ALA A 84 23.38 0.31 7.36
CA ALA A 84 24.02 0.63 6.09
C ALA A 84 25.09 1.74 6.28
N GLU A 85 24.80 2.78 7.06
CA GLU A 85 25.77 3.84 7.37
C GLU A 85 26.94 3.34 8.23
N ARG A 86 26.68 2.44 9.19
CA ARG A 86 27.73 1.85 10.05
C ARG A 86 28.54 0.76 9.36
N SER A 87 27.97 0.06 8.38
CA SER A 87 28.70 -0.91 7.55
C SER A 87 29.45 -0.26 6.39
N ALA A 88 29.03 0.94 5.95
CA ALA A 88 29.80 1.76 5.00
C ALA A 88 31.14 2.27 5.58
N THR A 89 31.33 2.21 6.90
CA THR A 89 32.62 2.49 7.56
C THR A 89 33.58 1.31 7.52
N PHE A 90 33.13 0.09 7.13
CA PHE A 90 34.04 -1.00 6.81
C PHE A 90 34.44 -0.90 5.33
N PRO A 91 35.72 -0.62 5.02
CA PRO A 91 36.16 -0.41 3.66
C PRO A 91 36.05 -1.70 2.85
N ARG A 92 35.19 -1.65 1.83
CA ARG A 92 35.20 -2.32 0.52
C ARG A 92 35.65 -3.81 0.44
N PRO A 93 34.87 -4.69 -0.21
CA PRO A 93 35.18 -6.12 -0.43
C PRO A 93 36.29 -6.38 -1.47
N ALA A 94 37.28 -5.49 -1.59
CA ALA A 94 38.43 -5.67 -2.47
C ALA A 94 39.45 -6.69 -1.91
N LEU A 95 39.44 -6.96 -0.59
CA LEU A 95 40.36 -7.92 0.04
C LEU A 95 39.81 -9.34 0.16
N ALA A 96 38.50 -9.55 -0.02
CA ALA A 96 37.91 -10.90 -0.02
C ALA A 96 38.27 -11.68 -1.29
N GLY A 97 38.44 -11.00 -2.43
CA GLY A 97 38.86 -11.60 -3.69
C GLY A 97 40.29 -12.14 -3.65
N ALA A 98 41.21 -11.47 -2.95
CA ALA A 98 42.61 -11.88 -2.88
C ALA A 98 42.79 -13.19 -2.08
N TYR A 99 42.13 -13.32 -0.92
CA TYR A 99 42.20 -14.54 -0.13
C TYR A 99 41.48 -15.71 -0.81
N ALA A 100 40.32 -15.47 -1.43
CA ALA A 100 39.61 -16.50 -2.20
C ALA A 100 40.44 -16.97 -3.41
N ALA A 101 41.12 -16.06 -4.13
CA ALA A 101 41.98 -16.40 -5.26
C ALA A 101 43.24 -17.17 -4.84
N VAL A 102 43.86 -16.86 -3.70
CA VAL A 102 45.03 -17.62 -3.20
C VAL A 102 44.61 -19.05 -2.79
N ILE A 103 43.47 -19.20 -2.12
CA ILE A 103 42.96 -20.52 -1.72
C ILE A 103 42.52 -21.33 -2.95
N LEU A 104 41.84 -20.71 -3.92
CA LEU A 104 41.48 -21.36 -5.20
C LEU A 104 42.72 -21.75 -6.02
N CYS A 105 43.72 -20.87 -6.14
CA CYS A 105 44.97 -21.20 -6.84
C CYS A 105 45.72 -22.36 -6.17
N ALA A 106 45.77 -22.41 -4.84
CA ALA A 106 46.39 -23.51 -4.11
C ALA A 106 45.66 -24.85 -4.31
N VAL A 107 44.32 -24.83 -4.38
CA VAL A 107 43.48 -26.02 -4.60
C VAL A 107 43.48 -26.47 -6.06
N VAL A 108 43.54 -25.54 -7.02
CA VAL A 108 43.56 -25.83 -8.46
C VAL A 108 44.93 -26.36 -8.89
N LEU A 109 46.04 -25.80 -8.39
CA LEU A 109 47.39 -26.29 -8.69
C LEU A 109 47.67 -27.70 -8.13
N SER A 110 46.92 -28.12 -7.10
CA SER A 110 47.04 -29.47 -6.52
C SER A 110 46.15 -30.52 -7.21
N ARG A 111 45.34 -30.13 -8.21
CA ARG A 111 44.31 -30.97 -8.84
C ARG A 111 44.25 -30.82 -10.37
N VAL A 112 45.39 -30.78 -11.06
CA VAL A 112 45.39 -30.88 -12.54
C VAL A 112 45.84 -32.29 -12.96
N PRO A 113 44.91 -33.09 -13.49
CA PRO A 113 45.08 -33.55 -14.87
C PRO A 113 44.09 -32.85 -15.83
N THR A 114 44.60 -32.59 -17.02
CA THR A 114 44.07 -31.82 -18.15
C THR A 114 42.85 -32.46 -18.83
N ALA A 115 41.81 -31.68 -19.15
CA ALA A 115 40.98 -31.75 -20.37
C ALA A 115 39.87 -30.65 -20.38
N PRO A 116 39.33 -30.25 -21.55
CA PRO A 116 38.84 -28.90 -21.81
C PRO A 116 37.35 -28.65 -21.55
N VAL A 117 37.05 -27.36 -21.38
CA VAL A 117 35.75 -26.73 -21.21
C VAL A 117 34.89 -26.84 -22.48
N GLN A 118 33.67 -27.36 -22.33
CA GLN A 118 32.56 -27.20 -23.27
C GLN A 118 31.54 -26.24 -22.66
N GLU A 119 31.14 -25.24 -23.45
CA GLU A 119 30.15 -24.22 -23.11
C GLU A 119 28.74 -24.80 -22.90
N PRO A 120 27.93 -24.23 -22.00
CA PRO A 120 26.49 -24.46 -22.00
C PRO A 120 25.77 -23.52 -22.99
N VAL A 121 25.06 -24.18 -23.90
CA VAL A 121 24.01 -23.67 -24.79
C VAL A 121 22.98 -22.83 -24.02
N ALA A 122 22.70 -21.63 -24.52
CA ALA A 122 21.53 -20.83 -24.15
C ALA A 122 20.25 -21.47 -24.73
N LEU A 123 19.25 -21.71 -23.88
CA LEU A 123 17.96 -22.23 -24.33
C LEU A 123 16.80 -21.66 -23.50
N GLY A 124 15.90 -20.96 -24.20
CA GLY A 124 14.47 -20.99 -23.89
C GLY A 124 13.92 -19.89 -23.00
N GLY A 125 13.57 -18.76 -23.59
CA GLY A 125 12.70 -17.76 -22.98
C GLY A 125 11.29 -18.31 -22.77
N LEU A 126 10.79 -18.22 -21.53
CA LEU A 126 9.36 -18.20 -21.24
C LEU A 126 8.95 -16.74 -21.18
N GLN A 127 8.55 -16.20 -22.34
CA GLN A 127 7.86 -14.92 -22.40
C GLN A 127 6.45 -15.14 -21.82
N SER A 128 6.19 -14.48 -20.69
CA SER A 128 4.87 -14.49 -20.06
C SER A 128 3.88 -13.72 -20.93
N PRO A 129 2.68 -14.25 -21.24
CA PRO A 129 1.72 -13.68 -22.20
C PRO A 129 1.02 -12.39 -21.71
N VAL A 130 1.42 -11.82 -20.58
CA VAL A 130 0.74 -10.70 -19.91
C VAL A 130 0.80 -9.40 -20.72
N VAL A 131 1.84 -9.21 -21.54
CA VAL A 131 2.01 -7.98 -22.35
C VAL A 131 1.06 -7.95 -23.56
N ALA A 132 0.47 -9.08 -23.96
CA ALA A 132 -0.39 -9.16 -25.14
C ALA A 132 -1.86 -8.74 -24.91
N LEU A 133 -2.28 -8.50 -23.65
CA LEU A 133 -3.67 -8.14 -23.34
C LEU A 133 -3.95 -6.62 -23.36
N GLN A 134 -2.91 -5.79 -23.41
CA GLN A 134 -2.98 -4.33 -23.30
C GLN A 134 -3.90 -3.61 -24.31
N PRO A 135 -3.88 -3.92 -25.63
CA PRO A 135 -4.70 -3.19 -26.60
C PRO A 135 -6.20 -3.54 -26.53
N GLN A 136 -6.58 -4.57 -25.78
CA GLN A 136 -7.97 -5.02 -25.66
C GLN A 136 -8.72 -4.28 -24.55
N PHE A 137 -8.04 -3.94 -23.45
CA PHE A 137 -8.66 -3.27 -22.30
C PHE A 137 -9.04 -1.81 -22.59
N GLY A 138 -8.17 -1.03 -23.23
CA GLY A 138 -8.48 0.39 -23.53
C GLY A 138 -9.72 0.57 -24.43
N ARG A 139 -10.03 -0.42 -25.28
CA ARG A 139 -11.21 -0.39 -26.16
C ARG A 139 -12.51 -0.73 -25.42
N VAL A 140 -12.42 -1.50 -24.33
CA VAL A 140 -13.55 -1.85 -23.46
C VAL A 140 -13.89 -0.65 -22.57
N GLU A 141 -12.90 0.00 -21.98
CA GLU A 141 -13.09 1.18 -21.12
C GLU A 141 -13.78 2.33 -21.84
N GLN A 142 -13.36 2.65 -23.06
CA GLN A 142 -13.93 3.76 -23.82
C GLN A 142 -15.40 3.52 -24.21
N LYS A 143 -15.78 2.26 -24.47
CA LYS A 143 -17.18 1.87 -24.71
C LYS A 143 -18.02 1.86 -23.43
N GLN A 144 -17.43 1.49 -22.29
CA GLN A 144 -18.13 1.41 -21.02
C GLN A 144 -18.41 2.79 -20.42
N VAL A 145 -17.43 3.71 -20.48
CA VAL A 145 -17.63 5.11 -20.07
C VAL A 145 -18.69 5.80 -20.96
N ALA A 146 -18.77 5.44 -22.25
CA ALA A 146 -19.84 5.89 -23.14
C ALA A 146 -21.24 5.39 -22.71
N SER A 147 -21.35 4.17 -22.17
CA SER A 147 -22.63 3.61 -21.70
C SER A 147 -23.16 4.22 -20.39
N VAL A 148 -22.33 4.95 -19.64
CA VAL A 148 -22.68 5.55 -18.33
C VAL A 148 -23.28 6.97 -18.46
N HIS A 149 -23.47 7.48 -19.70
CA HIS A 149 -23.91 8.86 -19.98
C HIS A 149 -25.33 9.25 -19.50
N GLY A 150 -26.08 8.35 -18.84
CA GLY A 150 -27.38 8.65 -18.22
C GLY A 150 -27.34 8.95 -16.71
N ARG A 151 -26.15 9.02 -16.08
CA ARG A 151 -25.99 9.06 -14.61
C ARG A 151 -25.71 10.46 -14.04
N ASN A 152 -25.90 10.62 -12.72
CA ASN A 152 -25.58 11.84 -11.97
C ASN A 152 -24.09 12.24 -12.16
N PRO A 153 -23.78 13.47 -12.61
CA PRO A 153 -22.42 13.88 -12.99
C PRO A 153 -21.40 13.80 -11.84
N ALA A 154 -21.84 13.90 -10.58
CA ALA A 154 -20.97 13.78 -9.41
C ALA A 154 -20.41 12.36 -9.22
N VAL A 155 -21.21 11.33 -9.51
CA VAL A 155 -20.81 9.92 -9.40
C VAL A 155 -19.86 9.56 -10.56
N ILE A 156 -20.11 10.10 -11.75
CA ILE A 156 -19.23 9.93 -12.92
C ILE A 156 -17.86 10.56 -12.65
N ALA A 157 -17.82 11.74 -12.02
CA ALA A 157 -16.57 12.41 -11.68
C ALA A 157 -15.74 11.61 -10.67
N LYS A 158 -16.36 11.08 -9.61
CA LYS A 158 -15.68 10.24 -8.61
C LYS A 158 -15.20 8.90 -9.17
N CYS A 159 -15.97 8.28 -10.06
CA CYS A 159 -15.53 7.07 -10.78
C CYS A 159 -14.32 7.36 -11.68
N ARG A 160 -14.34 8.49 -12.40
CA ARG A 160 -13.23 8.88 -13.29
C ARG A 160 -11.95 9.13 -12.50
N GLU A 161 -12.06 9.83 -11.37
CA GLU A 161 -10.95 10.05 -10.43
C GLU A 161 -10.37 8.72 -9.92
N GLY A 162 -11.23 7.77 -9.52
CA GLY A 162 -10.78 6.45 -9.08
C GLY A 162 -10.10 5.62 -10.18
N LEU A 163 -10.62 5.66 -11.42
CA LEU A 163 -10.02 4.98 -12.57
C LEU A 163 -8.65 5.57 -12.92
N GLU A 164 -8.50 6.89 -12.87
CA GLU A 164 -7.23 7.57 -13.15
C GLU A 164 -6.12 7.17 -12.16
N ILE A 165 -6.48 6.97 -10.89
CA ILE A 165 -5.56 6.49 -9.86
C ILE A 165 -5.10 5.05 -10.16
N VAL A 166 -6.04 4.16 -10.52
CA VAL A 166 -5.73 2.77 -10.88
C VAL A 166 -4.87 2.70 -12.14
N ASP A 167 -5.17 3.52 -13.14
CA ASP A 167 -4.40 3.59 -14.40
C ASP A 167 -2.96 4.06 -14.18
N ASN A 168 -2.77 5.07 -13.32
CA ASN A 168 -1.43 5.55 -12.97
C ASN A 168 -0.64 4.47 -12.20
N PHE A 169 -1.29 3.75 -11.29
CA PHE A 169 -0.67 2.64 -10.58
C PHE A 169 -0.26 1.50 -11.52
N ILE A 170 -1.13 1.13 -12.48
CA ILE A 170 -0.81 0.14 -13.51
C ILE A 170 0.40 0.59 -14.34
N ALA A 171 0.45 1.86 -14.76
CA ALA A 171 1.58 2.41 -15.52
C ALA A 171 2.90 2.35 -14.73
N LEU A 172 2.85 2.59 -13.42
CA LEU A 172 4.00 2.47 -12.53
C LEU A 172 4.47 1.01 -12.41
N CYS A 173 3.55 0.08 -12.16
CA CYS A 173 3.85 -1.35 -12.09
C CYS A 173 4.42 -1.87 -13.42
N GLU A 174 3.89 -1.43 -14.56
CA GLU A 174 4.38 -1.80 -15.88
C GLU A 174 5.80 -1.31 -16.13
N LYS A 175 6.12 -0.09 -15.68
CA LYS A 175 7.47 0.46 -15.76
C LYS A 175 8.44 -0.39 -14.93
N THR A 176 8.05 -0.74 -13.70
CA THR A 176 8.87 -1.57 -12.82
C THR A 176 9.07 -2.99 -13.35
N VAL A 177 8.03 -3.62 -13.94
CA VAL A 177 8.14 -4.93 -14.59
C VAL A 177 9.01 -4.88 -15.86
N ARG A 178 9.04 -3.74 -16.56
CA ARG A 178 9.91 -3.52 -17.73
C ARG A 178 11.37 -3.33 -17.34
N GLU A 179 11.62 -2.65 -16.21
CA GLU A 179 12.96 -2.42 -15.66
C GLU A 179 13.55 -3.68 -15.01
N ASP A 180 12.74 -4.49 -14.33
CA ASP A 180 13.14 -5.81 -13.84
C ASP A 180 12.11 -6.91 -14.19
N PRO A 181 12.26 -7.55 -15.35
CA PRO A 181 11.38 -8.62 -15.81
C PRO A 181 11.48 -9.91 -15.01
N ARG A 182 12.34 -10.03 -13.99
CA ARG A 182 12.43 -11.23 -13.12
C ARG A 182 11.77 -11.01 -11.77
N ASN A 183 11.45 -9.77 -11.41
CA ASN A 183 10.75 -9.43 -10.17
C ASN A 183 9.34 -10.05 -10.13
N GLN A 184 9.19 -11.17 -9.42
CA GLN A 184 7.92 -11.89 -9.24
C GLN A 184 6.86 -11.00 -8.57
N VAL A 185 7.29 -10.22 -7.57
CA VAL A 185 6.41 -9.36 -6.78
C VAL A 185 5.78 -8.27 -7.66
N ALA A 186 6.56 -7.62 -8.53
CA ALA A 186 6.04 -6.62 -9.45
C ALA A 186 5.02 -7.18 -10.45
N ARG A 187 5.17 -8.44 -10.88
CA ARG A 187 4.18 -9.11 -11.74
C ARG A 187 2.90 -9.48 -11.01
N GLU A 188 3.00 -9.91 -9.75
CA GLU A 188 1.84 -10.20 -8.91
C GLU A 188 1.02 -8.93 -8.63
N TYR A 189 1.69 -7.81 -8.33
CA TYR A 189 1.03 -6.50 -8.17
C TYR A 189 0.38 -6.00 -9.45
N LEU A 190 1.03 -6.20 -10.59
CA LEU A 190 0.43 -5.86 -11.89
C LEU A 190 -0.84 -6.69 -12.13
N TYR A 191 -0.79 -8.00 -11.86
CA TYR A 191 -1.96 -8.87 -12.02
C TYR A 191 -3.12 -8.49 -11.10
N SER A 192 -2.87 -8.21 -9.82
CA SER A 192 -3.91 -7.79 -8.88
C SER A 192 -4.52 -6.43 -9.25
N ALA A 193 -3.70 -5.47 -9.73
CA ALA A 193 -4.19 -4.19 -10.22
C ALA A 193 -5.14 -4.35 -11.43
N TYR A 194 -4.80 -5.25 -12.37
CA TYR A 194 -5.68 -5.57 -13.50
C TYR A 194 -6.99 -6.25 -13.07
N GLN A 195 -6.96 -7.11 -12.05
CA GLN A 195 -8.17 -7.72 -11.48
C GLN A 195 -9.08 -6.66 -10.84
N GLN A 196 -8.51 -5.78 -10.02
CA GLN A 196 -9.26 -4.71 -9.35
C GLN A 196 -9.91 -3.75 -10.35
N LYS A 197 -9.20 -3.44 -11.45
CA LYS A 197 -9.75 -2.66 -12.56
C LYS A 197 -10.94 -3.35 -13.22
N ALA A 198 -10.86 -4.67 -13.46
CA ALA A 198 -11.96 -5.44 -14.03
C ALA A 198 -13.18 -5.49 -13.10
N GLU A 199 -12.98 -5.63 -11.79
CA GLU A 199 -14.05 -5.61 -10.78
C GLU A 199 -14.75 -4.25 -10.70
N LEU A 200 -13.97 -3.16 -10.71
CA LEU A 200 -14.52 -1.81 -10.73
C LEU A 200 -15.34 -1.55 -12.00
N LEU A 201 -14.86 -2.03 -13.16
CA LEU A 201 -15.61 -1.96 -14.41
C LEU A 201 -16.90 -2.81 -14.36
N ALA A 202 -16.86 -4.01 -13.78
CA ALA A 202 -18.02 -4.89 -13.63
C ALA A 202 -19.11 -4.29 -12.74
N THR A 203 -18.74 -3.75 -11.58
CA THR A 203 -19.67 -3.08 -10.66
C THR A 203 -20.32 -1.85 -11.31
N MET A 204 -19.58 -1.08 -12.13
CA MET A 204 -20.16 0.02 -12.90
C MET A 204 -21.23 -0.44 -13.91
N THR A 205 -21.05 -1.61 -14.53
CA THR A 205 -22.01 -2.19 -15.49
C THR A 205 -23.24 -2.81 -14.83
N GLU A 206 -23.08 -3.50 -13.69
CA GLU A 206 -24.21 -4.08 -12.94
C GLU A 206 -25.13 -3.01 -12.39
N GLN A 207 -24.57 -1.94 -11.81
CA GLN A 207 -25.37 -0.81 -11.36
C GLN A 207 -26.05 -0.07 -12.53
N GLY A 208 -25.52 -0.19 -13.76
CA GLY A 208 -26.07 0.43 -14.97
C GLY A 208 -27.27 -0.33 -15.55
N THR A 209 -27.44 -1.60 -15.19
CA THR A 209 -28.52 -2.48 -15.68
C THR A 209 -29.65 -2.68 -14.65
N GLY A 210 -29.40 -2.39 -13.37
CA GLY A 210 -30.40 -2.52 -12.28
C GLY A 210 -31.46 -1.40 -12.17
N GLY A 211 -31.48 -0.42 -13.08
CA GLY A 211 -32.38 0.75 -13.04
C GLY A 211 -33.70 0.62 -13.83
N THR A 212 -34.07 -0.58 -14.29
CA THR A 212 -35.36 -0.80 -14.97
C THR A 212 -36.15 -1.93 -14.30
N ARG A 213 -36.71 -1.65 -13.12
CA ARG A 213 -37.94 -2.29 -12.67
C ARG A 213 -38.65 -1.47 -11.60
#